data_AF-C3Z8I5-F1
#
_entry.id   AF-C3Z8I5-F1
#
_cell.length_a   1.000
_cell.length_b   1.000
_cell.length_c   1.000
_cell.angle_alpha   90.00
_cell.angle_beta   90.00
_cell.angle_gamma   90.00
#
_symmetry.space_group_name_H-M   'P 1'
#
loop_
_entity.id
_entity.type
_entity.pdbx_description
1 polymer ?
#
loop_
_entity_poly.entity_id
_entity_poly.type
_entity_poly.pdbx_seq_one_letter_code
_entity_poly.pdbx_strand_id
1 'polypeptide(L)'
;MAVALLRPRVLLIVVLLALLLEDGDGWRRRRRRRAPPPCSCSWWSWGSWSRCSAACGGGRQTRTRYRDRDCCQPSHQDKQEDARSCHNHCDADGHEHGHGGSATSVWSTPGGIILAVIVAIAVVAVVVLLSVKVCACCSFNNDNRVYACNF
;
A
#
# COMPACT_ATOMS: atom_id res chain seq x y z
N MET A 1 -16.58 -77.96 11.88
CA MET A 1 -16.53 -76.78 10.98
C MET A 1 -17.49 -77.04 9.83
N ALA A 2 -18.75 -76.64 9.95
CA ALA A 2 -19.76 -76.83 8.91
C ALA A 2 -20.26 -75.45 8.49
N VAL A 3 -19.72 -74.94 7.39
CA VAL A 3 -20.25 -73.72 6.75
C VAL A 3 -21.52 -74.16 6.06
N ALA A 4 -22.67 -73.81 6.64
CA ALA A 4 -23.98 -74.09 6.05
C ALA A 4 -23.99 -73.55 4.61
N LEU A 5 -24.18 -74.46 3.64
CA LEU A 5 -24.32 -74.12 2.23
C LEU A 5 -25.63 -73.35 2.04
N LEU A 6 -25.58 -72.05 2.30
CA LEU A 6 -26.69 -71.12 2.09
C LEU A 6 -27.18 -71.30 0.65
N ARG A 7 -28.49 -71.53 0.50
CA ARG A 7 -29.12 -71.80 -0.80
C ARG A 7 -28.64 -70.76 -1.83
N PRO A 8 -28.45 -71.14 -3.11
CA PRO A 8 -27.89 -70.25 -4.12
C PRO A 8 -28.67 -68.94 -4.24
N ARG A 9 -29.99 -68.97 -4.01
CA ARG A 9 -30.84 -67.77 -3.95
C ARG A 9 -30.53 -66.85 -2.78
N VAL A 10 -30.18 -67.40 -1.61
CA VAL A 10 -29.82 -66.63 -0.42
C VAL A 10 -28.45 -65.99 -0.59
N LEU A 11 -27.48 -66.70 -1.18
CA LEU A 11 -26.19 -66.11 -1.54
C LEU A 11 -26.35 -64.97 -2.54
N LEU A 12 -27.20 -65.15 -3.56
CA LEU A 12 -27.47 -64.11 -4.56
C LEU A 12 -28.13 -62.87 -3.93
N ILE A 13 -29.09 -63.05 -3.01
CA ILE A 13 -29.71 -61.95 -2.26
C ILE A 13 -28.69 -61.24 -1.36
N VAL A 14 -27.83 -61.98 -0.65
CA VAL A 14 -26.79 -61.39 0.22
C VAL A 14 -25.74 -60.64 -0.61
N VAL A 15 -25.34 -61.17 -1.77
CA VAL A 15 -24.41 -60.49 -2.69
C VAL A 15 -25.06 -59.24 -3.30
N LEU A 16 -26.33 -59.30 -3.71
CA LEU A 16 -27.06 -58.12 -4.20
C LEU A 16 -27.22 -57.06 -3.11
N LEU A 17 -27.54 -57.45 -1.88
CA LEU A 17 -27.63 -56.53 -0.75
C LEU A 17 -26.26 -55.91 -0.42
N ALA A 18 -25.18 -56.69 -0.46
CA ALA A 18 -23.83 -56.18 -0.25
C ALA A 18 -23.44 -55.17 -1.35
N LEU A 19 -23.69 -55.49 -2.62
CA LEU A 19 -23.43 -54.60 -3.75
C LEU A 19 -24.31 -53.33 -3.72
N LEU A 20 -25.54 -53.42 -3.20
CA LEU A 20 -26.43 -52.27 -3.02
C LEU A 20 -26.10 -51.42 -1.77
N LEU A 21 -25.37 -51.97 -0.81
CA LEU A 21 -24.96 -51.29 0.43
C LEU A 21 -23.56 -50.65 0.34
N GLU A 22 -22.83 -50.85 -0.75
CA GLU A 22 -21.43 -50.39 -0.91
C GLU A 22 -21.27 -48.92 -1.34
N ASP A 23 -22.35 -48.21 -1.65
CA ASP A 23 -22.26 -46.79 -2.06
C ASP A 23 -22.61 -45.81 -0.93
N GLY A 24 -21.78 -45.78 0.12
CA GLY A 24 -21.95 -44.86 1.25
C GLY A 24 -20.81 -43.86 1.50
N ASP A 25 -19.56 -44.25 1.27
CA ASP A 25 -18.42 -43.51 1.81
C ASP A 25 -17.71 -42.57 0.82
N GLY A 26 -18.10 -42.60 -0.46
CA GLY A 26 -17.55 -41.75 -1.51
C GLY A 26 -17.78 -40.24 -1.28
N TRP A 27 -18.80 -39.87 -0.50
CA TRP A 27 -19.14 -38.47 -0.22
C TRP A 27 -18.28 -37.84 0.87
N ARG A 28 -17.75 -38.62 1.84
CA ARG A 28 -16.93 -38.06 2.94
C ARG A 28 -15.55 -37.59 2.47
N ARG A 29 -14.99 -38.16 1.40
CA ARG A 29 -13.69 -37.72 0.84
C ARG A 29 -13.80 -36.50 -0.07
N ARG A 30 -14.95 -36.25 -0.71
CA ARG A 30 -15.14 -35.09 -1.61
C ARG A 30 -15.29 -33.76 -0.86
N ARG A 31 -15.83 -33.75 0.37
CA ARG A 31 -16.01 -32.50 1.14
C ARG A 31 -14.70 -31.93 1.71
N ARG A 32 -13.66 -32.75 1.92
CA ARG A 32 -12.38 -32.28 2.48
C ARG A 32 -11.46 -31.57 1.46
N ARG A 33 -11.73 -31.69 0.16
CA ARG A 33 -10.87 -31.12 -0.90
C ARG A 33 -11.35 -29.78 -1.45
N ARG A 34 -12.50 -29.27 -0.99
CA ARG A 34 -12.87 -27.88 -1.28
C ARG A 34 -12.15 -27.03 -0.26
N ALA A 35 -10.95 -26.56 -0.64
CA ALA A 35 -10.38 -25.41 0.05
C ALA A 35 -11.47 -24.32 0.06
N PRO A 36 -11.73 -23.67 1.21
CA PRO A 36 -12.58 -22.49 1.21
C PRO A 36 -12.05 -21.52 0.16
N PRO A 37 -12.93 -20.77 -0.52
CA PRO A 37 -12.50 -19.75 -1.48
C PRO A 37 -11.43 -18.88 -0.81
N PRO A 38 -10.40 -18.44 -1.57
CA PRO A 38 -9.32 -17.63 -1.02
C PRO A 38 -9.95 -16.41 -0.33
N CYS A 39 -9.91 -16.47 0.98
CA CYS A 39 -10.56 -15.52 1.84
C CYS A 39 -9.57 -14.37 2.02
N SER A 40 -9.85 -13.23 1.37
CA SER A 40 -9.00 -12.05 1.53
C SER A 40 -9.24 -11.48 2.92
N CYS A 41 -8.44 -11.93 3.88
CA CYS A 41 -8.40 -11.41 5.23
C CYS A 41 -7.93 -9.95 5.21
N SER A 42 -8.87 -9.02 5.12
CA SER A 42 -8.60 -7.59 5.18
C SER A 42 -8.37 -7.16 6.64
N TRP A 43 -7.64 -6.06 6.83
CA TRP A 43 -7.49 -5.44 8.13
C TRP A 43 -8.42 -4.24 8.20
N TRP A 44 -9.06 -4.06 9.36
CA TRP A 44 -9.75 -2.82 9.65
C TRP A 44 -8.74 -1.67 9.71
N SER A 45 -9.24 -0.46 9.52
CA SER A 45 -8.42 0.73 9.70
C SER A 45 -7.82 0.76 11.11
N TRP A 46 -6.65 1.38 11.22
CA TRP A 46 -6.04 1.62 12.52
C TRP A 46 -6.94 2.51 13.38
N GLY A 47 -7.11 2.14 14.64
CA GLY A 47 -7.66 3.06 15.64
C GLY A 47 -6.74 4.26 15.86
N SER A 48 -7.28 5.28 16.53
CA SER A 48 -6.49 6.44 16.94
C SER A 48 -5.35 6.06 17.88
N TRP A 49 -4.26 6.83 17.82
CA TRP A 49 -3.18 6.71 18.78
C TRP A 49 -3.65 7.10 20.19
N SER A 50 -3.19 6.37 21.19
CA SER A 50 -3.36 6.73 22.59
C SER A 50 -2.66 8.04 22.90
N ARG A 51 -3.01 8.65 24.04
CA ARG A 51 -2.20 9.73 24.60
C ARG A 51 -0.78 9.22 24.84
N CYS A 52 0.20 10.11 24.69
CA CYS A 52 1.57 9.79 25.02
C CYS A 52 1.69 9.53 26.53
N SER A 53 2.50 8.53 26.90
CA SER A 53 2.71 8.17 28.31
C SER A 53 3.43 9.25 29.13
N ALA A 54 4.20 10.12 28.48
CA ALA A 54 4.95 11.18 29.11
C ALA A 54 4.56 12.52 28.48
N ALA A 55 4.60 13.61 29.24
CA ALA A 55 4.43 14.95 28.70
C ALA A 55 5.68 15.41 27.93
N CYS A 56 6.87 15.00 28.40
CA CYS A 56 8.15 15.28 27.77
C CYS A 56 9.19 14.22 28.19
N GLY A 57 10.26 14.06 27.42
CA GLY A 57 11.44 13.25 27.76
C GLY A 57 11.42 11.85 27.15
N GLY A 58 10.63 11.65 26.10
CA GLY A 58 10.45 10.34 25.46
C GLY A 58 9.34 9.53 26.15
N GLY A 59 8.13 9.62 25.60
CA GLY A 59 7.02 8.76 25.94
C GLY A 59 6.71 7.75 24.84
N ARG A 60 5.75 6.88 25.12
CA ARG A 60 5.26 5.86 24.19
C ARG A 60 3.76 6.01 24.03
N GLN A 61 3.28 5.89 22.80
CA GLN A 61 1.86 5.83 22.48
C GLN A 61 1.60 4.55 21.68
N THR A 62 0.41 3.99 21.86
CA THR A 62 -0.01 2.73 21.24
C THR A 62 -1.29 2.92 20.45
N ARG A 63 -1.52 2.06 19.46
CA ARG A 63 -2.80 1.94 18.76
C ARG A 63 -3.06 0.49 18.42
N THR A 64 -4.31 0.18 18.11
CA THR A 64 -4.73 -1.19 17.81
C THR A 64 -5.58 -1.25 16.55
N ARG A 65 -5.52 -2.36 15.83
CA ARG A 65 -6.45 -2.69 14.74
C ARG A 65 -6.88 -4.15 14.82
N TYR A 66 -8.01 -4.43 14.18
CA TYR A 66 -8.62 -5.74 14.15
C TYR A 66 -8.60 -6.31 12.73
N ARG A 67 -8.51 -7.63 12.63
CA ARG A 67 -8.68 -8.34 11.37
C ARG A 67 -10.16 -8.55 11.09
N ASP A 68 -10.54 -8.46 9.83
CA ASP A 68 -11.89 -8.80 9.41
C ASP A 68 -12.17 -10.29 9.66
N ARG A 69 -13.22 -10.56 10.44
CA ARG A 69 -13.57 -11.91 10.91
C ARG A 69 -14.40 -12.69 9.91
N ASP A 70 -14.90 -12.04 8.86
CA ASP A 70 -15.84 -12.66 7.92
C ASP A 70 -15.20 -13.77 7.06
N CYS A 71 -13.87 -13.95 7.16
CA CYS A 71 -13.14 -14.80 6.24
C CYS A 71 -11.95 -15.57 6.85
N CYS A 72 -11.40 -15.17 8.00
CA CYS A 72 -10.23 -15.84 8.57
C CYS A 72 -10.65 -16.96 9.53
N GLN A 73 -10.05 -18.15 9.40
CA GLN A 73 -10.08 -19.14 10.47
C GLN A 73 -9.62 -18.48 11.79
N PRO A 74 -10.11 -18.94 12.95
CA PRO A 74 -9.69 -18.41 14.25
C PRO A 74 -8.27 -18.90 14.58
N SER A 75 -7.28 -18.50 13.79
CA SER A 75 -5.87 -18.58 14.15
C SER A 75 -5.62 -17.41 15.10
N HIS A 76 -5.28 -17.77 16.34
CA HIS A 76 -4.96 -16.89 17.46
C HIS A 76 -4.38 -15.51 17.08
N GLN A 77 -4.94 -14.46 17.71
CA GLN A 77 -4.67 -13.02 17.60
C GLN A 77 -5.23 -12.29 16.36
N ASP A 78 -6.54 -12.01 16.39
CA ASP A 78 -7.23 -11.05 15.52
C ASP A 78 -6.91 -9.57 15.82
N LYS A 79 -6.06 -9.31 16.83
CA LYS A 79 -5.73 -7.98 17.32
C LYS A 79 -4.24 -7.71 17.09
N GLN A 80 -3.95 -6.64 16.36
CA GLN A 80 -2.60 -6.13 16.20
C GLN A 80 -2.45 -4.83 16.99
N GLU A 81 -1.33 -4.72 17.70
CA GLU A 81 -0.92 -3.49 18.37
C GLU A 81 0.31 -2.90 17.69
N ASP A 82 0.38 -1.57 17.68
CA ASP A 82 1.50 -0.80 17.16
C ASP A 82 1.89 0.25 18.20
N ALA A 83 3.17 0.58 18.28
CA ALA A 83 3.72 1.49 19.26
C ALA A 83 4.77 2.40 18.63
N ARG A 84 4.70 3.68 18.97
CA ARG A 84 5.70 4.67 18.55
C ARG A 84 6.11 5.58 19.70
N SER A 85 7.32 6.11 19.60
CA SER A 85 7.80 7.14 20.52
C SER A 85 7.10 8.47 20.27
N CYS A 86 6.96 9.26 21.32
CA CYS A 86 6.43 10.62 21.30
C CYS A 86 7.22 11.50 22.27
N HIS A 87 7.20 12.81 22.01
CA HIS A 87 7.75 13.81 22.92
C HIS A 87 9.25 13.61 23.20
N ASN A 88 10.00 13.32 22.13
CA ASN A 88 11.43 13.01 22.18
C ASN A 88 12.30 14.28 22.25
N HIS A 89 11.75 15.44 21.88
CA HIS A 89 12.46 16.72 21.86
C HIS A 89 11.84 17.63 22.91
N CYS A 90 12.63 17.89 23.95
CA CYS A 90 12.21 18.58 25.15
C CYS A 90 13.29 19.54 25.59
N ASP A 91 12.87 20.72 26.01
CA ASP A 91 13.73 21.70 26.64
C ASP A 91 13.87 21.44 28.14
N ALA A 92 14.80 22.15 28.78
CA ALA A 92 15.09 22.01 30.21
C ALA A 92 13.87 22.25 31.11
N ASP A 93 12.90 23.05 30.64
CA ASP A 93 11.65 23.37 31.33
C ASP A 93 10.53 22.34 31.07
N GLY A 94 10.76 21.32 30.23
CA GLY A 94 9.82 20.23 30.00
C GLY A 94 8.66 20.55 29.05
N HIS A 95 8.80 21.59 28.23
CA HIS A 95 7.84 21.93 27.18
C HIS A 95 8.23 21.32 25.83
N GLU A 96 7.23 20.88 25.07
CA GLU A 96 7.43 20.41 23.70
C GLU A 96 7.53 21.58 22.73
N HIS A 97 8.62 21.63 21.97
CA HIS A 97 8.72 22.49 20.81
C HIS A 97 8.41 21.65 19.57
N GLY A 98 7.33 22.00 18.88
CA GLY A 98 7.02 21.40 17.60
C GLY A 98 8.19 21.65 16.63
N HIS A 99 8.66 20.60 15.97
CA HIS A 99 9.41 20.78 14.73
C HIS A 99 8.44 21.33 13.70
N GLY A 100 8.27 22.67 13.69
CA GLY A 100 7.92 23.35 12.46
C GLY A 100 9.01 22.94 11.48
N GLY A 101 8.69 22.05 10.55
CA GLY A 101 9.65 21.55 9.59
C GLY A 101 10.33 22.76 8.96
N SER A 102 11.62 22.93 9.24
CA SER A 102 12.42 23.97 8.60
C SER A 102 12.53 23.57 7.13
N ALA A 103 11.52 23.94 6.35
CA ALA A 103 11.68 24.17 4.93
C ALA A 103 12.70 25.31 4.83
N THR A 104 13.98 24.94 4.87
CA THR A 104 15.05 25.88 4.58
C THR A 104 14.79 26.33 3.16
N SER A 105 14.37 27.58 3.01
CA SER A 105 14.08 28.13 1.69
C SER A 105 15.34 27.97 0.83
N VAL A 106 15.18 27.69 -0.47
CA VAL A 106 16.33 27.50 -1.39
C VAL A 106 17.33 28.66 -1.26
N TRP A 107 16.83 29.87 -1.01
CA TRP A 107 17.58 31.11 -0.80
C TRP A 107 18.41 31.16 0.50
N SER A 108 18.15 30.27 1.46
CA SER A 108 18.85 30.20 2.75
C SER A 108 20.11 29.34 2.70
N THR A 109 20.40 28.67 1.58
CA THR A 109 21.62 27.88 1.40
C THR A 109 22.54 28.53 0.36
N PRO A 110 23.87 28.54 0.58
CA PRO A 110 24.82 29.05 -0.42
C PRO A 110 24.65 28.40 -1.80
N GLY A 111 24.29 27.11 -1.84
CA GLY A 111 24.05 26.37 -3.09
C GLY A 111 22.76 26.75 -3.81
N GLY A 112 21.70 27.13 -3.09
CA GLY A 112 20.43 27.50 -3.72
C GLY A 112 20.43 28.87 -4.37
N ILE A 113 21.23 29.82 -3.86
CA ILE A 113 21.46 31.11 -4.53
C ILE A 113 22.17 30.90 -5.87
N ILE A 114 23.20 30.05 -5.90
CA ILE A 114 23.94 29.72 -7.12
C ILE A 114 23.00 29.11 -8.17
N LEU A 115 22.16 28.15 -7.77
CA LEU A 115 21.19 27.53 -8.67
C LEU A 115 20.18 28.54 -9.22
N ALA A 116 19.66 29.44 -8.38
CA ALA A 116 18.71 30.47 -8.80
C ALA A 116 19.32 31.44 -9.83
N VAL A 117 20.58 31.84 -9.65
CA VAL A 117 21.30 32.69 -10.62
C VAL A 117 21.51 31.97 -11.95
N ILE A 118 21.89 30.68 -11.92
CA ILE A 118 22.06 29.87 -13.13
C ILE A 118 20.75 29.77 -13.91
N VAL A 119 19.63 29.50 -13.22
CA VAL A 119 18.31 29.42 -13.85
C VAL A 119 17.91 30.76 -14.45
N ALA A 120 18.14 31.87 -13.75
CA ALA A 120 17.84 33.21 -14.26
C ALA A 120 18.64 33.52 -15.55
N ILE A 121 19.94 33.21 -15.56
CA ILE A 121 20.80 33.39 -16.74
C ILE A 121 20.31 32.52 -17.91
N ALA A 122 19.97 31.26 -17.64
CA ALA A 122 19.46 30.35 -18.67
C ALA A 122 18.13 30.86 -19.26
N VAL A 123 17.22 31.37 -18.44
CA VAL A 123 15.94 31.95 -18.90
C VAL A 123 16.19 33.18 -19.76
N VAL A 124 17.06 34.10 -19.33
CA VAL A 124 17.43 35.28 -20.13
C VAL A 124 18.05 34.86 -21.46
N ALA A 125 18.96 33.87 -21.46
CA ALA A 125 19.56 33.35 -22.67
C ALA A 125 18.51 32.75 -23.62
N VAL A 126 17.56 31.96 -23.10
CA VAL A 126 16.46 31.40 -23.91
C VAL A 126 15.58 32.52 -24.48
N VAL A 127 15.22 33.52 -23.69
CA VAL A 127 14.42 34.67 -24.14
C VAL A 127 15.15 35.44 -25.23
N VAL A 128 16.45 35.71 -25.06
CA VAL A 128 17.28 36.37 -26.08
C VAL A 128 17.38 35.51 -27.34
N LEU A 129 17.60 34.21 -27.23
CA LEU A 129 17.67 33.30 -28.38
C LEU A 129 16.33 33.20 -29.13
N LEU A 130 15.21 33.21 -28.43
CA LEU A 130 13.88 33.26 -29.04
C LEU A 130 13.63 34.61 -29.70
N SER A 131 14.00 35.71 -29.06
CA SER A 131 13.88 37.07 -29.62
C SER A 131 14.76 37.25 -30.85
N VAL A 132 15.99 36.72 -30.84
CA VAL A 132 16.92 36.75 -31.98
C VAL A 132 16.46 35.80 -33.08
N LYS A 133 15.83 34.66 -32.78
CA LYS A 133 15.18 33.82 -33.80
C LYS A 133 13.98 34.51 -34.44
N VAL A 134 13.18 35.23 -33.65
CA VAL A 134 12.09 36.09 -34.16
C VAL A 134 12.65 37.20 -35.05
N CYS A 135 13.77 37.81 -34.67
CA CYS A 135 14.47 38.79 -35.51
C CYS A 135 15.21 38.16 -36.70
N ALA A 136 15.67 36.91 -36.67
CA ALA A 136 16.30 36.26 -37.83
C ALA A 136 15.27 35.90 -38.91
N CYS A 137 14.00 35.65 -38.52
CA CYS A 137 12.87 35.62 -39.44
C CYS A 137 12.49 37.03 -39.97
N CYS A 138 13.01 38.10 -39.37
CA CYS A 138 12.82 39.49 -39.77
C CYS A 138 14.18 40.15 -40.01
N SER A 139 14.87 39.80 -41.09
CA SER A 139 16.16 40.41 -41.44
C SER A 139 16.09 41.94 -41.33
N PHE A 140 16.87 42.51 -40.42
CA PHE A 140 16.96 43.94 -40.15
C PHE A 140 17.79 44.56 -41.28
N ASN A 141 17.14 45.02 -42.34
CA ASN A 141 17.81 45.83 -43.36
C ASN A 141 17.67 47.31 -42.97
N ASN A 142 18.78 48.05 -42.99
CA ASN A 142 18.88 49.44 -42.50
C ASN A 142 18.23 50.46 -43.44
N ASP A 143 17.22 50.06 -44.21
CA ASP A 143 16.44 50.91 -45.08
C ASP A 143 14.96 50.69 -44.75
N ASN A 144 14.33 51.74 -44.23
CA ASN A 144 12.93 51.85 -43.82
C ASN A 144 11.92 51.28 -44.84
N ARG A 145 11.72 49.95 -44.95
CA ARG A 145 10.49 49.31 -45.48
C ARG A 145 10.51 47.76 -45.45
N VAL A 146 9.45 47.23 -44.82
CA VAL A 146 8.83 45.89 -44.95
C VAL A 146 9.44 44.75 -44.10
N TYR A 147 8.72 44.38 -43.04
CA TYR A 147 8.85 43.08 -42.37
C TYR A 147 8.13 42.02 -43.21
N ALA A 148 8.87 41.09 -43.80
CA ALA A 148 8.31 39.88 -44.40
C ALA A 148 8.51 38.71 -43.43
N CYS A 149 7.46 38.33 -42.71
CA CYS A 149 7.42 37.06 -41.98
C CYS A 149 6.89 35.98 -42.93
N ASN A 150 7.73 35.03 -43.34
CA ASN A 150 7.21 33.79 -43.94
C ASN A 150 6.74 32.87 -42.80
N PHE A 151 5.49 32.43 -42.92
CA PHE A 151 4.84 31.46 -42.04
C PHE A 151 5.33 30.03 -42.34
#